data_AF-A0A9P5ZBF6-F1
#
_entry.id   AF-A0A9P5ZBF6-F1
#
_cell.length_a   1.000
_cell.length_b   1.000
_cell.length_c   1.000
_cell.angle_alpha   90.00
_cell.angle_beta   90.00
_cell.angle_gamma   90.00
#
_symmetry.space_group_name_H-M   'P 1'
#
loop_
_entity.id
_entity.type
_entity.pdbx_description
1 polymer ?
#
loop_
_entity_poly.entity_id
_entity_poly.type
_entity_poly.pdbx_seq_one_letter_code
_entity_poly.pdbx_strand_id
1 'polypeptide(L)'
;MKSQSKLDLEYAETMENHPFGIALYRPPSTSEVRPGIVGYFDEFGSWNTIADLADLDGLQQKGLSLPEELVKAPADNGIKWGPKVSSNTKATKIDLSAGVYVVLLFRIPVTASAVYSYQVDQDVGAILLTSAPVTHERYYYATPFKNWLAQNATVLLTRWRDEVKENGIWIITSTFSTKKCAINMWTKRGRGIKVGFSADVMGAGNIGPGVDWYRSHTDEGWGEYSAEGDTQYVVFFGGLKFRFNQGFRKVR
;
A
#
# COMPACT_ATOMS: atom_id res chain seq x y z
N MET A 1 -21.18 -9.62 -5.63
CA MET A 1 -19.83 -9.52 -5.01
C MET A 1 -18.88 -8.99 -6.07
N LYS A 2 -18.18 -7.87 -5.83
CA LYS A 2 -17.01 -7.52 -6.65
C LYS A 2 -15.94 -8.59 -6.36
N SER A 3 -15.25 -9.10 -7.37
CA SER A 3 -14.10 -10.01 -7.15
C SER A 3 -13.02 -9.27 -6.35
N GLN A 4 -12.26 -9.99 -5.54
CA GLN A 4 -11.31 -9.40 -4.59
C GLN A 4 -10.22 -8.54 -5.29
N SER A 5 -9.61 -9.04 -6.37
CA SER A 5 -8.67 -8.25 -7.19
C SER A 5 -9.25 -6.92 -7.67
N LYS A 6 -10.56 -6.86 -7.92
CA LYS A 6 -11.21 -5.62 -8.34
C LYS A 6 -11.17 -4.55 -7.25
N LEU A 7 -11.24 -4.94 -5.97
CA LEU A 7 -11.15 -4.00 -4.85
C LEU A 7 -9.73 -3.48 -4.64
N ASP A 8 -8.69 -4.32 -4.80
CA ASP A 8 -7.31 -3.84 -4.64
C ASP A 8 -6.93 -2.87 -5.75
N LEU A 9 -7.35 -3.16 -7.00
CA LEU A 9 -7.16 -2.25 -8.13
C LEU A 9 -7.94 -0.95 -7.95
N GLU A 10 -9.22 -1.03 -7.56
CA GLU A 10 -10.04 0.17 -7.31
C GLU A 10 -9.46 1.01 -6.16
N TYR A 11 -8.92 0.38 -5.10
CA TYR A 11 -8.26 1.09 -4.01
C TYR A 11 -6.97 1.76 -4.46
N ALA A 12 -6.13 1.06 -5.23
CA ALA A 12 -4.92 1.62 -5.81
C ALA A 12 -5.24 2.85 -6.67
N GLU A 13 -6.22 2.73 -7.59
CA GLU A 13 -6.72 3.81 -8.46
C GLU A 13 -7.25 5.00 -7.65
N THR A 14 -8.04 4.71 -6.61
CA THR A 14 -8.64 5.74 -5.75
C THR A 14 -7.61 6.51 -4.93
N MET A 15 -6.43 5.93 -4.68
CA MET A 15 -5.32 6.51 -3.90
C MET A 15 -4.18 7.07 -4.76
N GLU A 16 -4.32 7.13 -6.10
CA GLU A 16 -3.30 7.61 -7.05
C GLU A 16 -2.90 9.08 -6.86
N ASN A 17 -3.70 9.86 -6.12
CA ASN A 17 -3.36 11.25 -5.79
C ASN A 17 -2.14 11.40 -4.86
N HIS A 18 -1.62 10.30 -4.32
CA HIS A 18 -0.42 10.29 -3.47
C HIS A 18 0.83 9.89 -4.27
N PRO A 19 1.96 10.61 -4.14
CA PRO A 19 3.17 10.38 -4.94
C PRO A 19 4.04 9.23 -4.40
N PHE A 20 3.46 8.23 -3.72
CA PHE A 20 4.19 7.16 -3.04
C PHE A 20 4.24 5.84 -3.81
N GLY A 21 3.69 5.82 -5.02
CA GLY A 21 3.53 4.63 -5.85
C GLY A 21 2.13 4.05 -5.73
N ILE A 22 2.03 2.73 -5.73
CA ILE A 22 0.76 2.00 -5.72
C ILE A 22 0.35 1.69 -4.28
N ALA A 23 -0.84 2.12 -3.88
CA ALA A 23 -1.41 1.82 -2.57
C ALA A 23 -1.88 0.36 -2.50
N LEU A 24 -1.63 -0.32 -1.38
CA LEU A 24 -2.03 -1.70 -1.17
C LEU A 24 -3.23 -1.78 -0.23
N TYR A 25 -4.35 -2.31 -0.72
CA TYR A 25 -5.57 -2.48 0.09
C TYR A 25 -5.41 -3.55 1.18
N ARG A 26 -4.60 -4.57 0.88
CA ARG A 26 -4.18 -5.61 1.82
C ARG A 26 -2.66 -5.59 1.91
N PRO A 27 -2.10 -4.84 2.87
CA PRO A 27 -0.67 -4.71 3.06
C PRO A 27 0.00 -6.06 3.35
N PRO A 28 0.91 -6.54 2.48
CA PRO A 28 1.78 -7.66 2.81
C PRO A 28 2.86 -7.20 3.80
N SER A 29 3.52 -8.15 4.46
CA SER A 29 4.64 -7.81 5.34
C SER A 29 5.89 -7.39 4.54
N THR A 30 6.83 -6.71 5.19
CA THR A 30 8.15 -6.43 4.61
C THR A 30 9.00 -7.69 4.36
N SER A 31 8.67 -8.82 4.99
CA SER A 31 9.33 -10.11 4.69
C SER A 31 8.82 -10.74 3.39
N GLU A 32 7.63 -10.36 2.93
CA GLU A 32 7.04 -10.81 1.66
C GLU A 32 7.29 -9.83 0.52
N VAL A 33 7.19 -8.52 0.79
CA VAL A 33 7.36 -7.45 -0.20
C VAL A 33 8.39 -6.45 0.30
N ARG A 34 9.51 -6.35 -0.41
CA ARG A 34 10.61 -5.41 -0.13
C ARG A 34 11.32 -5.02 -1.42
N PRO A 35 12.07 -3.91 -1.45
CA PRO A 35 12.86 -3.57 -2.63
C PRO A 35 13.80 -4.72 -3.02
N GLY A 36 13.84 -5.03 -4.32
CA GLY A 36 14.64 -6.13 -4.89
C GLY A 36 13.88 -7.42 -5.10
N ILE A 37 12.66 -7.55 -4.57
CA ILE A 37 11.84 -8.74 -4.80
C ILE A 37 11.16 -8.70 -6.17
N VAL A 38 11.10 -9.87 -6.81
CA VAL A 38 10.50 -10.10 -8.12
C VAL A 38 9.33 -11.05 -7.97
N GLY A 39 8.18 -10.70 -8.50
CA GLY A 39 6.97 -11.49 -8.34
C GLY A 39 5.78 -10.92 -9.08
N TYR A 40 4.58 -11.32 -8.67
CA TYR A 40 3.33 -10.84 -9.24
C TYR A 40 2.24 -10.81 -8.18
N PHE A 41 1.20 -10.00 -8.42
CA PHE A 41 -0.06 -10.07 -7.67
C PHE A 41 -1.02 -10.97 -8.42
N ASP A 42 -1.62 -11.96 -7.76
CA ASP A 42 -2.60 -12.86 -8.38
C ASP A 42 -4.01 -12.22 -8.47
N GLU A 43 -4.98 -12.99 -8.97
CA GLU A 43 -6.39 -12.59 -9.06
C GLU A 43 -7.08 -12.38 -7.70
N PHE A 44 -6.43 -12.79 -6.62
CA PHE A 44 -6.84 -12.52 -5.25
C PHE A 44 -6.01 -11.42 -4.64
N GLY A 45 -5.25 -10.63 -5.42
CA GLY A 45 -4.40 -9.53 -4.97
C GLY A 45 -3.32 -9.91 -3.95
N SER A 46 -2.99 -11.19 -3.85
CA SER A 46 -1.92 -11.68 -2.99
C SER A 46 -0.58 -11.64 -3.73
N TRP A 47 0.48 -11.28 -3.01
CA TRP A 47 1.82 -11.25 -3.59
C TRP A 47 2.40 -12.66 -3.70
N ASN A 48 2.96 -12.99 -4.86
CA ASN A 48 3.60 -14.27 -5.14
C ASN A 48 5.04 -14.03 -5.62
N THR A 49 6.01 -14.47 -4.82
CA THR A 49 7.44 -14.27 -5.09
C THR A 49 7.98 -15.26 -6.10
N ILE A 50 8.60 -14.75 -7.16
CA ILE A 50 9.38 -15.54 -8.14
C ILE A 50 10.85 -15.60 -7.71
N ALA A 51 11.44 -14.48 -7.34
CA ALA A 51 12.85 -14.37 -7.00
C ALA A 51 13.13 -13.20 -6.05
N ASP A 52 14.24 -13.27 -5.32
CA ASP A 52 14.81 -12.15 -4.58
C ASP A 52 16.17 -11.83 -5.19
N LEU A 53 16.37 -10.59 -5.65
CA LEU A 53 17.61 -10.17 -6.28
C LEU A 53 18.79 -10.07 -5.31
N ALA A 54 18.53 -10.13 -4.00
CA ALA A 54 19.57 -10.27 -2.98
C ALA A 54 19.97 -11.73 -2.71
N ASP A 55 19.18 -12.71 -3.15
CA ASP A 55 19.44 -14.15 -2.95
C ASP A 55 20.11 -14.76 -4.18
N LEU A 56 21.43 -14.56 -4.28
CA LEU A 56 22.22 -14.96 -5.45
C LEU A 56 22.18 -16.48 -5.69
N ASP A 57 22.19 -17.28 -4.62
CA ASP A 57 22.11 -18.74 -4.71
C ASP A 57 20.73 -19.18 -5.21
N GLY A 58 19.65 -18.57 -4.69
CA GLY A 58 18.29 -18.82 -5.14
C GLY A 58 18.06 -18.43 -6.61
N LEU A 59 18.71 -17.38 -7.11
CA LEU A 59 18.69 -17.01 -8.53
C LEU A 59 19.34 -18.10 -9.40
N GLN A 60 20.53 -18.55 -9.03
CA GLN A 60 21.27 -19.56 -9.79
C GLN A 60 20.53 -20.90 -9.82
N GLN A 61 19.94 -21.34 -8.70
CA GLN A 61 19.11 -22.55 -8.64
C GLN A 61 17.90 -22.47 -9.58
N LYS A 62 17.36 -21.27 -9.79
CA LYS A 62 16.26 -21.00 -10.72
C LYS A 62 16.72 -20.79 -12.17
N GLY A 63 18.03 -20.86 -12.44
CA GLY A 63 18.62 -20.60 -13.75
C GLY A 63 18.50 -19.14 -14.20
N LEU A 64 18.35 -18.22 -13.24
CA LEU A 64 18.31 -16.78 -13.49
C LEU A 64 19.73 -16.20 -13.41
N SER A 65 20.03 -15.21 -14.25
CA SER A 65 21.30 -14.48 -14.16
C SER A 65 21.37 -13.66 -12.88
N LEU A 66 22.58 -13.33 -12.45
CA LEU A 66 22.80 -12.42 -11.32
C LEU A 66 22.55 -10.97 -11.77
N PRO A 67 21.98 -10.10 -10.92
CA PRO A 67 21.84 -8.69 -11.23
C PRO A 67 23.20 -7.99 -11.26
N GLU A 68 23.26 -6.87 -12.00
CA GLU A 68 24.30 -5.87 -11.82
C GLU A 68 24.25 -5.30 -10.38
N GLU A 69 25.25 -4.51 -9.99
CA GLU A 69 25.30 -3.91 -8.65
C GLU A 69 24.03 -3.08 -8.36
N LEU A 70 23.33 -3.46 -7.28
CA LEU A 70 22.12 -2.78 -6.82
C LEU A 70 22.44 -1.86 -5.64
N VAL A 71 22.40 -0.55 -5.87
CA VAL A 71 22.72 0.45 -4.83
C VAL A 71 21.47 0.86 -4.04
N LYS A 72 21.36 0.36 -2.80
CA LYS A 72 20.28 0.76 -1.86
C LYS A 72 20.47 2.22 -1.42
N ALA A 73 19.39 2.97 -1.36
CA ALA A 73 19.38 4.26 -0.69
C ALA A 73 19.29 4.06 0.83
N PRO A 74 19.82 4.99 1.64
CA PRO A 74 19.56 5.00 3.08
C PRO A 74 18.05 4.98 3.34
N ALA A 75 17.60 4.13 4.27
CA ALA A 75 16.20 4.09 4.66
C ALA A 75 15.81 5.38 5.36
N ASP A 76 14.65 5.93 5.01
CA ASP A 76 14.04 7.02 5.76
C ASP A 76 13.05 6.42 6.76
N ASN A 77 13.43 6.41 8.03
CA ASN A 77 12.69 5.80 9.14
C ASN A 77 12.03 6.83 10.07
N GLY A 78 12.01 8.11 9.67
CA GLY A 78 11.48 9.22 10.47
C GLY A 78 10.15 9.76 9.97
N ILE A 79 9.59 9.19 8.90
CA ILE A 79 8.43 9.76 8.22
C ILE A 79 7.21 9.66 9.13
N LYS A 80 6.52 10.78 9.29
CA LYS A 80 5.23 10.84 9.97
C LYS A 80 4.19 11.23 8.95
N TRP A 81 3.09 10.48 8.90
CA TRP A 81 1.95 10.79 8.05
C TRP A 81 0.73 11.12 8.90
N GLY A 82 -0.04 12.12 8.44
CA GLY A 82 -1.46 12.19 8.79
C GLY A 82 -2.26 11.23 7.91
N PRO A 83 -3.58 11.16 8.07
CA PRO A 83 -4.44 10.32 7.23
C PRO A 83 -4.19 10.56 5.75
N LYS A 84 -4.00 9.48 4.98
CA LYS A 84 -3.94 9.53 3.52
C LYS A 84 -5.34 9.24 2.99
N VAL A 85 -5.92 10.21 2.30
CA VAL A 85 -7.28 10.10 1.77
C VAL A 85 -7.28 10.27 0.26
N SER A 86 -8.29 9.70 -0.40
CA SER A 86 -8.53 9.93 -1.82
C SER A 86 -8.86 11.39 -2.12
N SER A 87 -8.61 11.83 -3.35
CA SER A 87 -8.76 13.23 -3.78
C SER A 87 -10.18 13.80 -3.62
N ASN A 88 -11.21 12.94 -3.69
CA ASN A 88 -12.61 13.32 -3.54
C ASN A 88 -13.13 13.23 -2.10
N THR A 89 -12.28 12.85 -1.13
CA THR A 89 -12.67 12.75 0.27
C THR A 89 -12.56 14.10 0.97
N LYS A 90 -13.67 14.54 1.57
CA LYS A 90 -13.73 15.71 2.44
C LYS A 90 -13.66 15.28 3.90
N ALA A 91 -12.80 15.94 4.67
CA ALA A 91 -12.74 15.80 6.12
C ALA A 91 -13.54 16.94 6.77
N THR A 92 -14.44 16.62 7.69
CA THR A 92 -15.19 17.60 8.50
C THR A 92 -14.98 17.29 9.97
N LYS A 93 -14.49 18.28 10.73
CA LYS A 93 -14.35 18.17 12.19
C LYS A 93 -15.75 18.12 12.80
N ILE A 94 -16.02 17.11 13.61
CA ILE A 94 -17.26 17.02 14.37
C ILE A 94 -17.09 17.89 15.63
N ASP A 95 -18.03 18.79 15.86
CA ASP A 95 -18.02 19.64 17.05
C ASP A 95 -18.21 18.80 18.31
N LEU A 96 -17.22 18.84 19.19
CA LEU A 96 -17.21 18.14 20.47
C LEU A 96 -17.77 19.00 21.61
N SER A 97 -18.30 20.19 21.34
CA SER A 97 -18.95 21.07 22.33
C SER A 97 -20.13 20.39 23.05
N ALA A 98 -20.76 19.40 22.42
CA ALA A 98 -21.76 18.52 23.04
C ALA A 98 -21.16 17.43 23.97
N GLY A 99 -19.84 17.44 24.20
CA GLY A 99 -19.12 16.66 25.21
C GLY A 99 -19.07 15.15 24.98
N VAL A 100 -18.97 14.40 26.10
CA VAL A 100 -18.82 12.93 26.18
C VAL A 100 -19.87 12.16 25.36
N TYR A 101 -21.03 12.76 25.08
CA TYR A 101 -22.09 12.14 24.28
C TYR A 101 -21.64 11.80 22.85
N VAL A 102 -20.87 12.67 22.20
CA VAL A 102 -20.45 12.48 20.80
C VAL A 102 -19.46 11.32 20.67
N VAL A 103 -18.50 11.22 21.60
CA VAL A 103 -17.52 10.12 21.62
C VAL A 103 -18.20 8.78 21.98
N LEU A 104 -19.18 8.78 22.89
CA LEU A 104 -19.98 7.59 23.20
C LEU A 104 -20.85 7.14 22.03
N LEU A 105 -21.48 8.08 21.30
CA LEU A 105 -22.33 7.78 20.15
C LEU A 105 -21.56 7.02 19.06
N PHE A 106 -20.34 7.45 18.78
CA PHE A 106 -19.47 6.81 17.79
C PHE A 106 -18.58 5.72 18.37
N ARG A 107 -18.70 5.44 19.67
CA ARG A 107 -17.87 4.50 20.42
C ARG A 107 -16.37 4.76 20.22
N ILE A 108 -15.98 6.03 20.14
CA ILE A 108 -14.59 6.44 20.13
C ILE A 108 -14.15 6.64 21.59
N PRO A 109 -12.92 6.26 21.98
CA PRO A 109 -12.44 6.49 23.34
C PRO A 109 -12.55 7.96 23.75
N VAL A 110 -12.93 8.21 25.01
CA VAL A 110 -13.02 9.55 25.60
C VAL A 110 -11.68 10.29 25.63
N THR A 111 -10.57 9.57 25.42
CA THR A 111 -9.22 10.13 25.29
C THR A 111 -8.96 10.77 23.92
N ALA A 112 -9.86 10.62 22.95
CA ALA A 112 -9.78 11.34 21.69
C ALA A 112 -10.10 12.83 21.89
N SER A 113 -9.19 13.71 21.47
CA SER A 113 -9.35 15.16 21.58
C SER A 113 -9.98 15.79 20.34
N ALA A 114 -10.00 15.08 19.21
CA ALA A 114 -10.70 15.51 17.99
C ALA A 114 -11.32 14.31 17.29
N VAL A 115 -12.49 14.49 16.68
CA VAL A 115 -13.15 13.49 15.83
C VAL A 115 -13.46 14.12 14.47
N TYR A 116 -13.08 13.42 13.40
CA TYR A 116 -13.31 13.83 12.02
C TYR A 116 -14.22 12.83 11.31
N SER A 117 -15.14 13.34 10.50
CA SER A 117 -15.90 12.56 9.52
C SER A 117 -15.29 12.74 8.13
N TYR A 118 -14.99 11.63 7.48
CA TYR A 118 -14.50 11.54 6.11
C TYR A 118 -15.64 11.12 5.20
N GLN A 119 -15.96 11.97 4.23
CA GLN A 119 -17.12 11.81 3.36
C GLN A 119 -16.74 12.00 1.91
N VAL A 120 -17.48 11.35 1.01
CA VAL A 120 -17.39 11.57 -0.43
C VAL A 120 -18.72 12.04 -0.97
N ASP A 121 -18.68 13.06 -1.83
CA ASP A 121 -19.91 13.62 -2.44
C ASP A 121 -20.36 12.82 -3.67
N GLN A 122 -19.41 12.17 -4.35
CA GLN A 122 -19.59 11.33 -5.53
C GLN A 122 -18.61 10.15 -5.46
N ASP A 123 -19.00 9.01 -6.04
CA ASP A 123 -18.15 7.84 -6.25
C ASP A 123 -17.69 7.10 -4.99
N VAL A 124 -16.37 6.87 -4.90
CA VAL A 124 -15.66 6.00 -3.96
C VAL A 124 -14.68 6.84 -3.16
N GLY A 125 -14.68 6.67 -1.84
CA GLY A 125 -13.69 7.25 -0.93
C GLY A 125 -12.74 6.19 -0.42
N ALA A 126 -11.50 6.58 -0.16
CA ALA A 126 -10.51 5.71 0.49
C ALA A 126 -9.76 6.48 1.58
N ILE A 127 -9.39 5.76 2.63
CA ILE A 127 -8.55 6.27 3.71
C ILE A 127 -7.55 5.20 4.14
N LEU A 128 -6.31 5.64 4.34
CA LEU A 128 -5.24 4.91 5.01
C LEU A 128 -4.81 5.70 6.25
N LEU A 129 -4.85 5.03 7.39
CA LEU A 129 -4.30 5.47 8.65
C LEU A 129 -3.03 4.68 8.92
N THR A 130 -1.95 5.34 9.33
CA THR A 130 -0.67 4.71 9.68
C THR A 130 -0.20 5.22 11.02
N SER A 131 0.35 4.33 11.84
CA SER A 131 1.15 4.76 13.00
C SER A 131 2.54 5.19 12.55
N ALA A 132 3.10 6.18 13.23
CA ALA A 132 4.48 6.58 13.02
C ALA A 132 5.46 5.64 13.74
N PRO A 133 6.71 5.50 13.25
CA PRO A 133 7.15 6.02 11.95
C PRO A 133 6.65 5.16 10.77
N VAL A 134 6.55 5.80 9.62
CA VAL A 134 6.55 5.14 8.32
C VAL A 134 8.00 5.04 7.85
N THR A 135 8.42 3.86 7.41
CA THR A 135 9.75 3.61 6.85
C THR A 135 9.66 3.61 5.32
N HIS A 136 10.58 4.29 4.65
CA HIS A 136 10.75 4.23 3.20
C HIS A 136 12.10 3.60 2.85
N GLU A 137 12.04 2.43 2.20
CA GLU A 137 13.21 1.75 1.66
C GLU A 137 13.16 1.78 0.13
N ARG A 138 14.31 1.96 -0.51
CA ARG A 138 14.39 1.99 -1.98
C ARG A 138 15.79 1.75 -2.53
N TYR A 139 15.85 1.48 -3.83
CA TYR A 139 17.07 1.58 -4.64
C TYR A 139 17.17 2.94 -5.34
N TYR A 140 18.38 3.37 -5.67
CA TYR A 140 18.59 4.63 -6.41
C TYR A 140 18.23 4.52 -7.89
N TYR A 141 18.56 3.39 -8.52
CA TYR A 141 18.55 3.28 -9.98
C TYR A 141 17.63 2.17 -10.47
N ALA A 142 16.80 2.49 -11.47
CA ALA A 142 15.92 1.53 -12.11
C ALA A 142 16.62 0.68 -13.19
N THR A 143 17.73 1.17 -13.75
CA THR A 143 18.41 0.56 -14.90
C THR A 143 18.86 -0.88 -14.65
N PRO A 144 19.52 -1.23 -13.52
CA PRO A 144 19.94 -2.60 -13.25
C PRO A 144 18.76 -3.60 -13.27
N PHE A 145 17.60 -3.21 -12.74
CA PHE A 145 16.41 -4.04 -12.74
C PHE A 145 15.86 -4.29 -14.14
N LYS A 146 15.87 -3.27 -15.01
CA LYS A 146 15.46 -3.39 -16.41
C LYS A 146 16.38 -4.32 -17.19
N ASN A 147 17.69 -4.16 -17.01
CA ASN A 147 18.70 -5.00 -17.66
C ASN A 147 18.57 -6.45 -17.22
N TRP A 148 18.46 -6.68 -15.91
CA TRP A 148 18.28 -8.01 -15.35
C TRP A 148 17.03 -8.70 -15.91
N LEU A 149 15.88 -8.00 -15.98
CA LEU A 149 14.69 -8.60 -16.53
C LEU A 149 14.84 -8.92 -18.03
N ALA A 150 15.44 -8.02 -18.81
CA ALA A 150 15.68 -8.26 -20.23
C ALA A 150 16.52 -9.51 -20.48
N GLN A 151 17.57 -9.71 -19.68
CA GLN A 151 18.42 -10.91 -19.74
C GLN A 151 17.67 -12.19 -19.34
N ASN A 152 16.77 -12.09 -18.36
CA ASN A 152 16.04 -13.24 -17.81
C ASN A 152 14.67 -13.49 -18.46
N ALA A 153 14.25 -12.64 -19.41
CA ALA A 153 12.93 -12.70 -20.02
C ALA A 153 12.58 -14.09 -20.58
N THR A 154 13.52 -14.75 -21.26
CA THR A 154 13.31 -16.09 -21.83
C THR A 154 13.07 -17.14 -20.75
N VAL A 155 13.88 -17.12 -19.68
CA VAL A 155 13.74 -18.07 -18.56
C VAL A 155 12.41 -17.84 -17.86
N LEU A 156 12.09 -16.57 -17.58
CA LEU A 156 10.85 -16.16 -16.93
C LEU A 156 9.60 -16.61 -17.73
N LEU A 157 9.59 -16.38 -19.04
CA LEU A 157 8.50 -16.78 -19.95
C LEU A 157 8.43 -18.27 -20.26
N THR A 158 9.45 -19.04 -19.90
CA THR A 158 9.46 -20.50 -20.04
C THR A 158 8.95 -21.18 -18.78
N ARG A 159 9.39 -20.71 -17.60
CA ARG A 159 9.07 -21.34 -16.32
C ARG A 159 7.79 -20.84 -15.66
N TRP A 160 7.48 -19.54 -15.77
CA TRP A 160 6.31 -18.89 -15.14
C TRP A 160 5.39 -18.29 -16.21
N ARG A 161 5.27 -18.97 -17.35
CA ARG A 161 4.62 -18.42 -18.54
C ARG A 161 3.22 -17.88 -18.25
N ASP A 162 2.42 -18.64 -17.53
CA ASP A 162 0.99 -18.39 -17.39
C ASP A 162 0.76 -17.26 -16.39
N GLU A 163 1.44 -17.31 -15.24
CA GLU A 163 1.41 -16.26 -14.22
C GLU A 163 1.88 -14.92 -14.78
N VAL A 164 2.97 -14.94 -15.55
CA VAL A 164 3.56 -13.73 -16.16
C VAL A 164 2.66 -13.13 -17.24
N LYS A 165 1.95 -13.97 -18.00
CA LYS A 165 1.01 -13.50 -19.03
C LYS A 165 -0.25 -12.90 -18.43
N GLU A 166 -0.78 -13.52 -17.39
CA GLU A 166 -2.03 -13.10 -16.76
C GLU A 166 -1.83 -11.86 -15.89
N ASN A 167 -0.82 -11.88 -15.03
CA ASN A 167 -0.65 -10.88 -13.98
C ASN A 167 0.39 -9.80 -14.34
N GLY A 168 1.35 -10.16 -15.19
CA GLY A 168 2.59 -9.39 -15.39
C GLY A 168 3.56 -9.58 -14.22
N ILE A 169 4.82 -9.25 -14.45
CA ILE A 169 5.86 -9.28 -13.41
C ILE A 169 6.06 -7.89 -12.85
N TRP A 170 6.24 -7.82 -11.54
CA TRP A 170 6.75 -6.67 -10.83
C TRP A 170 8.17 -6.93 -10.33
N ILE A 171 9.02 -5.92 -10.47
CA ILE A 171 10.22 -5.78 -9.64
C ILE A 171 9.98 -4.61 -8.70
N ILE A 172 9.95 -4.89 -7.40
CA ILE A 172 9.72 -3.86 -6.38
C ILE A 172 11.02 -3.06 -6.19
N THR A 173 10.95 -1.75 -6.32
CA THR A 173 12.12 -0.86 -6.21
C THR A 173 12.05 0.07 -5.01
N SER A 174 10.87 0.28 -4.44
CA SER A 174 10.66 1.05 -3.21
C SER A 174 9.43 0.59 -2.46
N THR A 175 9.42 0.77 -1.14
CA THR A 175 8.29 0.45 -0.27
C THR A 175 8.13 1.50 0.82
N PHE A 176 6.89 1.87 1.15
CA PHE A 176 6.56 2.57 2.39
C PHE A 176 5.86 1.59 3.32
N SER A 177 6.37 1.45 4.53
CA SER A 177 5.90 0.46 5.50
C SER A 177 5.68 1.05 6.89
N THR A 178 4.79 0.45 7.67
CA THR A 178 4.49 0.85 9.06
C THR A 178 4.20 -0.36 9.93
N LYS A 179 4.41 -0.25 11.24
CA LYS A 179 4.04 -1.30 12.20
C LYS A 179 2.53 -1.46 12.37
N LYS A 180 1.76 -0.40 12.16
CA LYS A 180 0.30 -0.44 12.31
C LYS A 180 -0.39 0.43 11.26
N CYS A 181 -1.38 -0.14 10.60
CA CYS A 181 -2.24 0.61 9.70
C CYS A 181 -3.70 0.15 9.77
N ALA A 182 -4.59 1.04 9.33
CA ALA A 182 -5.98 0.70 9.05
C ALA A 182 -6.40 1.32 7.72
N ILE A 183 -7.13 0.53 6.94
CA ILE A 183 -7.54 0.87 5.59
C ILE A 183 -9.06 0.73 5.49
N ASN A 184 -9.71 1.70 4.86
CA ASN A 184 -11.11 1.60 4.49
C ASN A 184 -11.33 2.18 3.09
N MET A 185 -12.26 1.56 2.36
CA MET A 185 -12.75 2.07 1.09
C MET A 185 -14.27 1.97 1.12
N TRP A 186 -14.96 3.08 0.83
CA TRP A 186 -16.41 3.17 0.89
C TRP A 186 -16.95 3.86 -0.36
N THR A 187 -18.26 3.78 -0.57
CA THR A 187 -18.94 4.54 -1.63
C THR A 187 -19.82 5.61 -1.02
N LYS A 188 -20.34 6.55 -1.83
CA LYS A 188 -21.34 7.54 -1.38
C LYS A 188 -22.54 6.96 -0.62
N ARG A 189 -22.95 5.72 -0.94
CA ARG A 189 -24.07 5.05 -0.25
C ARG A 189 -23.70 4.59 1.17
N GLY A 190 -22.41 4.54 1.48
CA GLY A 190 -21.89 4.31 2.83
C GLY A 190 -22.00 5.58 3.66
N ARG A 191 -22.31 5.43 4.96
CA ARG A 191 -22.13 6.52 5.91
C ARG A 191 -20.64 6.87 5.92
N GLY A 192 -20.30 8.16 5.88
CA GLY A 192 -18.91 8.60 5.99
C GLY A 192 -18.24 8.05 7.23
N ILE A 193 -16.93 7.84 7.13
CA ILE A 193 -16.12 7.17 8.13
C ILE A 193 -15.68 8.16 9.22
N LYS A 194 -15.72 7.77 10.48
CA LYS A 194 -15.35 8.61 11.62
C LYS A 194 -14.08 8.11 12.28
N VAL A 195 -13.15 9.03 12.47
CA VAL A 195 -11.85 8.75 13.10
C VAL A 195 -11.58 9.80 14.17
N GLY A 196 -11.32 9.33 15.38
CA GLY A 196 -10.84 10.12 16.51
C GLY A 196 -9.31 10.15 16.56
N PHE A 197 -8.75 11.20 17.14
CA PHE A 197 -7.31 11.39 17.28
C PHE A 197 -6.95 11.80 18.72
N SER A 198 -5.81 11.33 19.23
CA SER A 198 -5.38 11.63 20.62
C SER A 198 -4.97 13.09 20.82
N ALA A 199 -4.47 13.76 19.79
CA ALA A 199 -4.10 15.18 19.84
C ALA A 199 -4.71 15.99 18.68
N ASP A 200 -5.26 17.16 18.97
CA ASP A 200 -5.64 18.19 18.00
C ASP A 200 -4.38 18.99 17.63
N VAL A 201 -3.51 18.42 16.79
CA VAL A 201 -2.29 19.11 16.36
C VAL A 201 -2.67 20.14 15.28
N MET A 202 -2.65 21.41 15.68
CA MET A 202 -3.10 22.61 14.97
C MET A 202 -2.63 22.75 13.50
N GLY A 203 -3.58 23.05 12.61
CA GLY A 203 -3.33 23.70 11.32
C GLY A 203 -4.49 23.55 10.33
N ALA A 204 -5.46 24.49 10.34
CA ALA A 204 -6.44 24.73 9.27
C ALA A 204 -7.07 23.48 8.62
N GLY A 205 -7.56 22.53 9.43
CA GLY A 205 -8.29 21.36 8.94
C GLY A 205 -7.45 20.10 8.66
N ASN A 206 -6.15 20.08 8.98
CA ASN A 206 -5.30 18.90 8.82
C ASN A 206 -4.81 18.35 10.18
N ILE A 207 -5.02 17.06 10.41
CA ILE A 207 -4.48 16.32 11.56
C ILE A 207 -2.96 16.18 11.39
N GLY A 208 -2.21 16.55 12.44
CA GLY A 208 -0.76 16.47 12.44
C GLY A 208 -0.22 15.05 12.22
N PRO A 209 0.96 14.91 11.60
CA PRO A 209 1.52 13.62 11.30
C PRO A 209 2.03 12.88 12.56
N GLY A 210 1.74 11.58 12.65
CA GLY A 210 2.21 10.71 13.75
C GLY A 210 1.39 10.77 15.04
N VAL A 211 0.14 11.21 14.97
CA VAL A 211 -0.82 11.20 16.09
C VAL A 211 -1.52 9.83 16.16
N ASP A 212 -1.81 9.36 17.39
CA ASP A 212 -2.60 8.14 17.56
C ASP A 212 -4.04 8.36 17.09
N TRP A 213 -4.58 7.35 16.42
CA TRP A 213 -5.93 7.37 15.86
C TRP A 213 -6.80 6.27 16.48
N TYR A 214 -8.09 6.55 16.53
CA TYR A 214 -9.13 5.67 17.04
C TYR A 214 -10.26 5.64 16.01
N ARG A 215 -10.65 4.47 15.55
CA ARG A 215 -11.78 4.36 14.63
C ARG A 215 -13.08 4.36 15.40
N SER A 216 -14.15 4.81 14.75
CA SER A 216 -15.48 4.52 15.26
C SER A 216 -15.77 3.02 15.15
N HIS A 217 -16.26 2.41 16.24
CA HIS A 217 -16.72 1.02 16.21
C HIS A 217 -18.11 0.84 15.55
N THR A 218 -18.73 1.92 15.07
CA THR A 218 -20.00 1.86 14.34
C THR A 218 -19.81 1.80 12.82
N ASP A 219 -18.59 2.06 12.35
CA ASP A 219 -18.28 2.06 10.93
C ASP A 219 -17.65 0.72 10.54
N GLU A 220 -18.20 0.07 9.51
CA GLU A 220 -17.78 -1.24 9.01
C GLU A 220 -16.74 -1.12 7.87
N GLY A 221 -16.20 -2.26 7.41
CA GLY A 221 -15.36 -2.32 6.20
C GLY A 221 -13.87 -1.99 6.41
N TRP A 222 -13.42 -1.91 7.66
CA TRP A 222 -12.01 -1.67 7.99
C TRP A 222 -11.17 -2.95 7.89
N GLY A 223 -10.07 -2.87 7.16
CA GLY A 223 -8.94 -3.78 7.31
C GLY A 223 -7.93 -3.21 8.30
N GLU A 224 -7.56 -3.96 9.34
CA GLU A 224 -6.56 -3.55 10.33
C GLU A 224 -5.37 -4.50 10.35
N TYR A 225 -4.19 -3.90 10.44
CA TYR A 225 -2.92 -4.62 10.45
C TYR A 225 -2.05 -4.02 11.55
N SER A 226 -1.61 -4.87 12.46
CA SER A 226 -0.70 -4.48 13.54
C SER A 226 0.33 -5.58 13.71
N ALA A 227 1.60 -5.20 13.63
CA ALA A 227 2.72 -6.12 13.68
C ALA A 227 3.28 -6.19 15.11
N GLU A 228 3.73 -7.38 15.50
CA GLU A 228 4.58 -7.58 16.67
C GLU A 228 6.07 -7.62 16.25
N GLY A 229 6.95 -7.25 17.18
CA GLY A 229 8.40 -7.23 16.94
C GLY A 229 8.82 -6.21 15.87
N ASP A 230 9.68 -6.65 14.95
CA ASP A 230 10.26 -5.81 13.89
C ASP A 230 9.51 -5.89 12.55
N THR A 231 8.43 -6.65 12.50
CA THR A 231 7.60 -6.75 11.29
C THR A 231 6.95 -5.39 10.99
N GLN A 232 6.88 -5.05 9.70
CA GLN A 232 6.10 -3.92 9.21
C GLN A 232 5.24 -4.36 8.02
N TYR A 233 4.19 -3.60 7.74
CA TYR A 233 3.29 -3.82 6.62
C TYR A 233 3.52 -2.77 5.54
N VAL A 234 3.62 -3.20 4.28
CA VAL A 234 3.83 -2.33 3.12
C VAL A 234 2.50 -1.73 2.68
N VAL A 235 2.36 -0.42 2.84
CA VAL A 235 1.12 0.31 2.51
C VAL A 235 1.17 0.99 1.14
N PHE A 236 2.37 1.31 0.66
CA PHE A 236 2.62 1.71 -0.72
C PHE A 236 3.89 1.04 -1.25
N PHE A 237 3.93 0.76 -2.55
CA PHE A 237 5.16 0.32 -3.22
C PHE A 237 5.38 1.05 -4.54
N GLY A 238 6.64 1.24 -4.90
CA GLY A 238 7.07 1.60 -6.24
C GLY A 238 7.77 0.42 -6.89
N GLY A 239 7.60 0.26 -8.20
CA GLY A 239 8.22 -0.83 -8.92
C GLY A 239 8.09 -0.69 -10.42
N LEU A 240 8.71 -1.63 -11.12
CA LEU A 240 8.65 -1.76 -12.56
C LEU A 240 7.69 -2.91 -12.90
N LYS A 241 6.59 -2.60 -13.59
CA LYS A 241 5.68 -3.62 -14.14
C LYS A 241 6.08 -3.96 -15.55
N PHE A 242 6.12 -5.25 -15.85
CA PHE A 242 6.39 -5.78 -17.17
C PHE A 242 5.29 -6.71 -17.60
N ARG A 243 4.77 -6.46 -18.79
CA ARG A 243 3.81 -7.33 -19.48
C ARG A 243 4.42 -7.73 -20.81
N PHE A 244 4.46 -9.03 -21.07
CA PHE A 244 5.00 -9.56 -22.31
C PHE A 244 3.87 -9.70 -23.33
N ASN A 245 3.84 -8.80 -24.32
CA ASN A 245 2.88 -8.90 -25.42
C ASN A 245 3.35 -9.96 -26.43
N GLN A 246 2.44 -10.84 -26.87
CA GLN A 246 2.74 -11.82 -27.91
C GLN A 246 2.90 -11.11 -29.27
N GLY A 247 4.15 -10.86 -29.65
CA GLY A 247 4.50 -10.22 -30.92
C GLY A 247 5.62 -10.94 -31.65
N PHE A 248 5.55 -12.27 -31.80
CA PHE A 248 6.35 -13.00 -32.79
C PHE A 248 5.46 -13.99 -33.54
N ARG A 249 4.78 -13.51 -34.57
CA ARG A 249 4.37 -14.37 -35.69
C ARG A 249 5.63 -14.61 -36.50
N LYS A 250 6.12 -15.86 -36.50
CA LYS A 250 7.01 -16.35 -37.55
C LYS A 250 6.20 -16.22 -38.85
N VAL A 251 6.50 -15.21 -39.66
CA VAL A 251 6.07 -15.21 -41.06
C VAL A 251 6.95 -16.27 -41.72
N ARG A 252 6.31 -17.35 -42.18
CA ARG A 252 6.92 -18.25 -43.16
C ARG A 252 6.83 -17.59 -44.53
#